data_AF-A0A6A6JIX8-F1
#
_entry.id   AF-A0A6A6JIX8-F1
#
_cell.length_a   1.000
_cell.length_b   1.000
_cell.length_c   1.000
_cell.angle_alpha   90.00
_cell.angle_beta   90.00
_cell.angle_gamma   90.00
#
_symmetry.space_group_name_H-M   'P 1'
#
loop_
_entity.id
_entity.type
_entity.pdbx_description
1 polymer ?
#
loop_
_entity_poly.entity_id
_entity_poly.type
_entity_poly.pdbx_seq_one_letter_code
_entity_poly.pdbx_strand_id
1 'polypeptide(L)'
;MAFGGSGNISIPDSPPKQTFSLDSFSFACVSGVPQPECAISIWGWKKNGQVIKREITFPRLDPGHVIEDFKMNRTEFPRQWRDLKSVGFSIARKDNGESMYGGLALDDVKYTIEQH
;
A
#
# COMPACT_ATOMS: atom_id res chain seq x y z
N MET A 1 -8.84 1.67 -10.09
CA MET A 1 -7.72 2.62 -10.18
C MET A 1 -8.03 3.79 -9.25
N ALA A 2 -7.23 4.00 -8.21
CA ALA A 2 -7.36 5.16 -7.33
C ALA A 2 -6.47 6.28 -7.86
N PHE A 3 -7.07 7.36 -8.37
CA PHE A 3 -6.34 8.56 -8.75
C PHE A 3 -6.26 9.48 -7.53
N GLY A 4 -5.12 9.43 -6.85
CA GLY A 4 -4.86 10.18 -5.63
C GLY A 4 -3.63 9.60 -4.96
N GLY A 5 -2.74 10.46 -4.45
CA GLY A 5 -1.53 10.04 -3.73
C GLY A 5 -1.81 9.35 -2.39
N SER A 6 -3.09 9.14 -2.05
CA SER A 6 -3.56 8.46 -0.86
C SER A 6 -4.87 7.72 -1.13
N GLY A 7 -5.14 6.68 -0.35
CA GLY A 7 -6.40 5.95 -0.40
C GLY A 7 -6.58 5.03 0.80
N ASN A 8 -7.76 4.44 0.92
CA ASN A 8 -8.08 3.47 1.96
C ASN A 8 -8.75 2.22 1.39
N ILE A 9 -8.54 1.11 2.08
CA ILE A 9 -9.27 -0.14 1.93
C ILE A 9 -9.90 -0.40 3.30
N SER A 10 -11.21 -0.33 3.36
CA SER A 10 -11.99 -0.67 4.55
C SER A 10 -12.96 -1.77 4.21
N ILE A 11 -13.08 -2.77 5.09
CA ILE A 11 -14.16 -3.74 4.97
C ILE A 11 -15.40 -3.16 5.66
N PRO A 12 -16.60 -3.29 5.05
CA PRO A 12 -17.83 -2.84 5.69
C PRO A 12 -18.02 -3.51 7.04
N ASP A 13 -18.48 -2.75 8.04
CA ASP A 13 -18.75 -3.25 9.40
C ASP A 13 -20.05 -4.08 9.48
N SER A 14 -20.53 -4.59 8.34
CA SER A 14 -21.73 -5.43 8.23
C SER A 14 -21.39 -6.65 7.40
N PRO A 15 -21.37 -7.86 7.99
CA PRO A 15 -21.60 -8.22 9.39
C PRO A 15 -20.69 -7.53 10.43
N PRO A 16 -21.20 -7.25 11.66
CA PRO A 16 -20.41 -6.61 12.71
C PRO A 16 -19.23 -7.46 13.15
N LYS A 17 -18.14 -6.81 13.56
CA LYS A 17 -16.89 -7.44 14.04
C LYS A 17 -16.06 -8.16 12.97
N GLN A 18 -16.33 -7.92 11.69
CA GLN A 18 -15.44 -8.42 10.65
C GLN A 18 -14.07 -7.74 10.72
N THR A 19 -13.05 -8.57 10.60
CA THR A 19 -11.68 -8.13 10.37
C THR A 19 -11.13 -8.78 9.12
N PHE A 20 -9.97 -8.32 8.67
CA PHE A 20 -9.24 -9.02 7.63
C PHE A 20 -7.76 -9.14 7.95
N SER A 21 -7.17 -10.13 7.30
CA SER A 21 -5.74 -10.32 7.19
C SER A 21 -5.31 -9.86 5.82
N LEU A 22 -4.42 -8.87 5.76
CA LEU A 22 -3.81 -8.44 4.50
C LEU A 22 -2.64 -9.39 4.20
N ASP A 23 -2.68 -10.03 3.03
CA ASP A 23 -1.69 -11.04 2.65
C ASP A 23 -0.65 -10.45 1.69
N SER A 24 -1.10 -9.84 0.58
CA SER A 24 -0.21 -9.18 -0.37
C SER A 24 -0.92 -8.14 -1.20
N PHE A 25 -0.17 -7.20 -1.78
CA PHE A 25 -0.63 -6.44 -2.93
C PHE A 25 0.54 -6.13 -3.87
N SER A 26 0.19 -5.75 -5.09
CA SER A 26 1.12 -5.22 -6.09
C SER A 26 0.92 -3.71 -6.21
N PHE A 27 2.02 -2.97 -6.36
CA PHE A 27 1.97 -1.51 -6.42
C PHE A 27 2.97 -0.94 -7.43
N ALA A 28 2.60 0.17 -8.08
CA ALA A 28 3.45 0.95 -8.98
C ALA A 28 3.21 2.45 -8.76
N CYS A 29 4.29 3.24 -8.70
CA CYS A 29 4.19 4.69 -8.86
C CYS A 29 4.08 4.98 -10.35
N VAL A 30 2.95 5.54 -10.77
CA VAL A 30 2.60 5.68 -12.19
C VAL A 30 2.76 7.11 -12.72
N SER A 31 3.07 8.07 -11.85
CA SER A 31 3.38 9.45 -12.23
C SER A 31 4.08 10.19 -11.08
N GLY A 32 4.69 11.33 -11.38
CA GLY A 32 5.16 12.34 -10.42
C GLY A 32 6.45 12.03 -9.64
N VAL A 33 6.77 10.76 -9.39
CA VAL A 33 8.02 10.33 -8.73
C VAL A 33 8.68 9.21 -9.52
N PRO A 34 9.96 9.31 -9.89
CA PRO A 34 10.71 8.19 -10.46
C PRO A 34 10.57 6.98 -9.53
N GLN A 35 10.26 5.79 -10.07
CA GLN A 35 10.06 4.60 -9.23
C GLN A 35 11.16 4.42 -8.16
N PRO A 36 12.47 4.58 -8.44
CA PRO A 36 13.53 4.42 -7.42
C PRO A 36 13.45 5.37 -6.22
N GLU A 37 12.77 6.51 -6.36
CA GLU A 37 12.62 7.54 -5.33
C GLU A 37 11.27 7.45 -4.61
N CYS A 38 10.41 6.52 -5.05
CA CYS A 38 9.07 6.39 -4.55
C CYS A 38 9.01 5.52 -3.29
N ALA A 39 8.26 5.98 -2.29
CA ALA A 39 7.94 5.23 -1.09
C ALA A 39 6.43 5.21 -0.86
N ILE A 40 5.92 4.08 -0.38
CA ILE A 40 4.54 3.93 0.08
C ILE A 40 4.54 3.78 1.59
N SER A 41 3.87 4.70 2.27
CA SER A 41 3.48 4.53 3.67
C SER A 41 2.13 3.82 3.75
N ILE A 42 2.03 2.83 4.61
CA ILE A 42 0.84 2.01 4.82
C ILE A 42 0.52 2.02 6.30
N TRP A 43 -0.73 2.27 6.64
CA TRP A 43 -1.26 2.22 7.99
C TRP A 43 -2.33 1.14 8.08
N GLY A 44 -2.25 0.29 9.10
CA GLY A 44 -3.26 -0.70 9.42
C GLY A 44 -3.91 -0.38 10.77
N TRP A 45 -5.23 -0.25 10.80
CA TRP A 45 -5.99 -0.07 12.04
C TRP A 45 -6.55 -1.41 12.49
N LYS A 46 -6.12 -1.85 13.67
CA LYS A 46 -6.56 -3.13 14.25
C LYS A 46 -7.86 -3.00 15.05
N LYS A 47 -8.55 -4.12 15.23
CA LYS A 47 -9.77 -4.21 16.05
C LYS A 47 -9.61 -3.73 17.49
N ASN A 48 -8.41 -3.86 18.06
CA ASN A 48 -8.07 -3.43 19.41
C ASN A 48 -7.67 -1.94 19.52
N GLY A 49 -7.79 -1.17 18.44
CA GLY A 49 -7.40 0.24 18.39
C GLY A 49 -5.91 0.48 18.11
N GLN A 50 -5.08 -0.56 18.01
CA GLN A 50 -3.67 -0.42 17.65
C GLN A 50 -3.53 0.01 16.19
N VAL A 51 -2.63 0.95 15.93
CA VAL A 51 -2.22 1.34 14.58
C VAL A 51 -0.84 0.78 14.30
N ILE A 52 -0.67 0.08 13.18
CA ILE A 52 0.62 -0.37 12.67
C ILE A 52 0.98 0.41 11.42
N LYS A 53 2.27 0.72 11.22
CA LYS A 53 2.78 1.39 10.03
C LYS A 53 3.85 0.54 9.35
N ARG A 54 3.87 0.52 8.02
CA ARG A 54 4.99 0.02 7.22
C ARG A 54 5.26 0.99 6.08
N GLU A 55 6.53 1.23 5.83
CA GLU A 55 6.98 1.92 4.62
C GLU A 55 7.58 0.89 3.66
N ILE A 56 7.27 1.03 2.38
CA ILE A 56 7.88 0.24 1.31
C ILE A 56 8.52 1.19 0.33
N THR A 57 9.85 1.11 0.20
CA THR A 57 10.58 1.81 -0.86
C THR A 57 10.60 0.95 -2.11
N PHE A 58 10.37 1.56 -3.27
CA PHE A 58 10.58 0.88 -4.54
C PHE A 58 12.08 0.55 -4.74
N PRO A 59 12.39 -0.63 -5.29
CA PRO A 59 13.76 -0.96 -5.65
C PRO A 59 14.24 -0.03 -6.78
N ARG A 60 15.55 0.23 -6.81
CA ARG A 60 16.17 0.90 -7.96
C ARG A 60 16.01 0.00 -9.18
N LEU A 61 15.48 0.53 -10.28
CA LEU A 61 15.49 -0.16 -11.57
C LEU A 61 16.95 -0.23 -12.05
N ASP A 62 17.42 -1.41 -12.47
CA ASP A 62 18.78 -1.59 -12.98
C ASP A 62 19.08 -0.64 -14.16
N PRO A 63 20.36 -0.25 -14.40
CA PRO A 63 20.75 0.81 -15.35
C PRO A 63 20.45 0.53 -16.84
N GLY A 64 19.76 -0.56 -17.18
CA GLY A 64 19.40 -0.96 -18.53
C GLY A 64 17.91 -0.93 -18.84
N HIS A 65 17.06 -0.47 -17.91
CA HIS A 65 15.62 -0.43 -18.13
C HIS A 65 15.17 0.89 -18.76
N VAL A 66 14.24 0.80 -19.71
CA VAL A 66 13.62 1.97 -20.32
C VAL A 66 12.74 2.62 -19.24
N ILE A 67 12.81 3.94 -19.09
CA ILE A 67 12.06 4.70 -18.08
C ILE A 67 10.53 4.48 -18.20
N GLU A 68 10.07 3.98 -19.36
CA GLU A 68 8.67 3.66 -19.66
C GLU A 68 8.23 2.25 -19.17
N ASP A 69 9.14 1.41 -18.67
CA ASP A 69 8.80 0.10 -18.12
C ASP A 69 8.19 0.25 -16.71
N PHE A 70 6.87 0.30 -16.65
CA PHE A 70 6.13 0.25 -15.38
C PHE A 70 6.22 -1.15 -14.77
N LYS A 71 7.08 -1.33 -13.76
CA LYS A 71 7.14 -2.57 -12.98
C LYS A 71 6.29 -2.45 -11.73
N MET A 72 5.27 -3.30 -11.61
CA MET A 72 4.58 -3.48 -10.34
C MET A 72 5.45 -4.29 -9.39
N ASN A 73 5.64 -3.78 -8.18
CA ASN A 73 6.33 -4.48 -7.12
C ASN A 73 5.30 -5.18 -6.23
N ARG A 74 5.48 -6.47 -5.97
CA ARG A 74 4.62 -7.23 -5.05
C ARG A 74 5.22 -7.19 -3.65
N THR A 75 4.39 -6.92 -2.64
CA THR A 75 4.79 -7.04 -1.23
C THR A 75 3.87 -7.97 -0.49
N GLU A 76 4.48 -8.85 0.30
CA GLU A 76 3.82 -9.73 1.24
C GLU A 76 3.82 -9.11 2.64
N PHE A 77 2.75 -9.33 3.38
CA PHE A 77 2.53 -8.77 4.70
C PHE A 77 2.69 -9.85 5.78
N PRO A 78 3.55 -9.61 6.79
CA PRO A 78 3.74 -10.59 7.85
C PRO A 78 2.52 -10.66 8.78
N ARG A 79 2.50 -11.68 9.65
CA ARG A 79 1.41 -11.99 10.61
C ARG A 79 0.94 -10.82 11.47
N GLN A 80 1.72 -9.75 11.62
CA GLN A 80 1.27 -8.54 12.32
C GLN A 80 0.14 -7.79 11.60
N TRP A 81 -0.09 -8.03 10.29
CA TRP A 81 -1.13 -7.42 9.46
C TRP A 81 -2.45 -8.22 9.44
N ARG A 82 -2.78 -8.82 10.58
CA ARG A 82 -4.06 -9.51 10.84
C ARG A 82 -4.93 -8.68 11.77
N ASP A 83 -6.20 -9.09 11.90
CA ASP A 83 -7.20 -8.42 12.75
C ASP A 83 -7.43 -6.94 12.36
N LEU A 84 -7.30 -6.61 11.07
CA LEU A 84 -7.44 -5.25 10.56
C LEU A 84 -8.91 -4.89 10.32
N LYS A 85 -9.30 -3.67 10.67
CA LYS A 85 -10.58 -3.04 10.27
C LYS A 85 -10.44 -2.23 8.99
N SER A 86 -9.29 -1.58 8.83
CA SER A 86 -8.98 -0.80 7.65
C SER A 86 -7.48 -0.73 7.42
N VAL A 87 -7.12 -0.51 6.16
CA VAL A 87 -5.78 -0.18 5.71
C VAL A 87 -5.84 1.12 4.94
N GLY A 88 -4.86 1.98 5.14
CA GLY A 88 -4.69 3.25 4.45
C GLY A 88 -3.30 3.27 3.84
N PHE A 89 -3.16 3.95 2.73
CA PHE A 89 -1.89 4.06 2.03
C PHE A 89 -1.69 5.48 1.51
N SER A 90 -0.44 5.90 1.42
CA SER A 90 -0.04 7.14 0.76
C SER A 90 1.32 6.99 0.08
N ILE A 91 1.51 7.70 -1.03
CA ILE A 91 2.80 7.85 -1.69
C ILE A 91 3.51 9.10 -1.17
N ALA A 92 4.81 8.99 -0.95
CA ALA A 92 5.70 10.13 -0.79
C ALA A 92 7.04 9.88 -1.53
N ARG A 93 7.79 10.95 -1.81
CA ARG A 93 9.21 10.83 -2.15
C ARG A 93 9.99 10.44 -0.89
N LYS A 94 10.95 9.52 -1.06
CA LYS A 94 11.75 8.97 0.06
C LYS A 94 12.64 10.02 0.75
N ASP A 95 13.10 11.03 0.02
CA ASP A 95 14.17 11.95 0.43
C ASP A 95 13.69 13.12 1.31
N ASN A 96 12.47 13.62 1.09
CA ASN A 96 11.98 14.82 1.78
C ASN A 96 10.60 14.65 2.44
N GLY A 97 9.88 13.53 2.20
CA GLY A 97 8.54 13.32 2.75
C GLY A 97 7.48 14.34 2.31
N GLU A 98 7.84 15.29 1.44
CA GLU A 98 7.01 16.39 0.97
C GLU A 98 6.88 16.36 -0.56
N SER A 99 5.73 16.85 -1.04
CA SER A 99 5.24 16.82 -2.43
C SER A 99 4.58 15.50 -2.84
N MET A 100 3.28 15.43 -2.55
CA MET A 100 2.34 14.44 -3.09
C MET A 100 2.09 14.70 -4.58
N TYR A 101 2.67 13.96 -5.53
CA TYR A 101 2.17 14.01 -6.91
C TYR A 101 2.32 12.72 -7.69
N GLY A 102 1.29 12.45 -8.50
CA GLY A 102 1.35 11.63 -9.71
C GLY A 102 0.30 10.54 -9.83
N GLY A 103 0.39 9.50 -9.01
CA GLY A 103 -0.61 8.42 -9.00
C GLY A 103 -0.06 7.12 -8.45
N LEU A 104 -0.90 6.42 -7.70
CA LEU A 104 -0.65 5.07 -7.22
C LEU A 104 -1.49 4.08 -8.01
N ALA A 105 -0.84 3.12 -8.66
CA ALA A 105 -1.52 1.90 -9.04
C ALA A 105 -1.38 0.87 -7.92
N LEU A 106 -2.51 0.38 -7.43
CA LEU A 106 -2.61 -0.79 -6.56
C LEU A 106 -3.39 -1.87 -7.30
N ASP A 107 -2.87 -3.08 -7.30
CA ASP A 107 -3.45 -4.24 -7.97
C ASP A 107 -3.15 -5.52 -7.18
N ASP A 108 -3.81 -6.63 -7.55
CA ASP A 108 -3.66 -7.97 -6.94
C ASP A 108 -3.72 -7.93 -5.39
N VAL A 109 -4.65 -7.14 -4.85
CA VAL A 109 -4.87 -7.05 -3.40
C VAL A 109 -5.47 -8.36 -2.91
N LYS A 110 -4.67 -9.10 -2.14
CA LYS A 110 -5.06 -10.36 -1.51
C LYS A 110 -5.24 -10.15 -0.02
N TYR A 111 -6.44 -10.46 0.44
CA TYR A 111 -6.80 -10.43 1.85
C TYR A 111 -7.77 -11.57 2.16
N THR A 112 -7.77 -11.98 3.42
CA THR A 112 -8.66 -12.99 3.95
C THR A 112 -9.60 -12.34 4.96
N ILE A 113 -10.92 -12.47 4.76
CA ILE A 113 -11.91 -12.02 5.74
C ILE A 113 -11.93 -13.01 6.91
N GLU A 114 -11.85 -12.47 8.11
CA GLU A 114 -11.94 -13.23 9.36
C GLU A 114 -13.26 -12.90 10.06
N GLN A 115 -14.00 -13.94 10.43
CA GLN A 115 -15.24 -13.83 11.20
C GLN A 115 -14.95 -14.35 12.61
N HIS A 116 -15.17 -13.50 13.61
CA HIS A 116 -14.96 -13.79 15.04
C HIS A 116 -16.26 -13.62 15.81
#